data_AF-A0A1Y3YSY5-F1
#
_entry.id   AF-A0A1Y3YSY5-F1
#
_cell.length_a   1.000
_cell.length_b   1.000
_cell.length_c   1.000
_cell.angle_alpha   90.00
_cell.angle_beta   90.00
_cell.angle_gamma   90.00
#
_symmetry.space_group_name_H-M   'P 1'
#
loop_
_entity.id
_entity.type
_entity.pdbx_description
1 polymer ?
#
loop_
_entity_poly.entity_id
_entity_poly.type
_entity_poly.pdbx_seq_one_letter_code
_entity_poly.pdbx_strand_id
1 'polypeptide(L)'
;MKQTLKEAAKENILFNHRTVDRTLSGSNLAQFGITNFIQGAEWQAKQSPWVRAKDRLPPVDENDISEQSNPVLVKIAAKGHYEPEILVYNKYYHVWDTADADDFYCHISDDDLWMPIPSFDQILEANKDVLQRMK
;
A
#
# COMPACT_ATOMS: atom_id res chain seq x y z
N MET A 1 11.96 -8.26 1.59
CA MET A 1 10.92 -8.99 0.83
C MET A 1 9.57 -8.68 1.45
N LYS A 2 8.55 -8.37 0.65
CA LYS A 2 7.16 -8.32 1.14
C LYS A 2 6.73 -9.75 1.49
N GLN A 3 5.99 -9.91 2.59
CA GLN A 3 5.44 -11.20 3.02
C GLN A 3 4.54 -11.78 1.93
N THR A 4 4.67 -13.07 1.62
CA THR A 4 3.77 -13.73 0.67
C THR A 4 2.41 -14.03 1.31
N LEU A 5 1.34 -14.12 0.51
CA LEU A 5 0.01 -14.51 1.01
C LEU A 5 0.05 -15.86 1.76
N LYS A 6 0.89 -16.79 1.30
CA LYS A 6 1.06 -18.11 1.93
C LYS A 6 1.73 -18.01 3.31
N GLU A 7 2.73 -17.14 3.45
CA GLU A 7 3.37 -16.88 4.75
C GLU A 7 2.41 -16.18 5.70
N ALA A 8 1.71 -15.13 5.24
CA ALA A 8 0.70 -14.42 6.02
C ALA A 8 -0.42 -15.36 6.52
N ALA A 9 -0.92 -16.24 5.65
CA ALA A 9 -1.92 -17.23 6.01
C ALA A 9 -1.39 -18.23 7.07
N LYS A 10 -0.15 -18.70 6.93
CA LYS A 10 0.47 -19.61 7.92
C LYS A 10 0.66 -18.93 9.27
N GLU A 11 1.15 -17.70 9.29
CA GLU A 11 1.32 -16.93 10.52
C GLU A 11 -0.03 -16.66 11.20
N ASN A 12 -1.06 -16.29 10.43
CA ASN A 12 -2.39 -16.06 10.95
C ASN A 12 -2.97 -17.31 11.61
N ILE A 13 -2.90 -18.47 10.93
CA ILE A 13 -3.34 -19.75 11.48
C ILE A 13 -2.54 -20.12 12.73
N LEU A 14 -1.22 -19.93 12.72
CA LEU A 14 -0.37 -20.26 13.87
C LEU A 14 -0.66 -19.38 15.09
N PHE A 15 -0.84 -18.08 14.88
CA PHE A 15 -1.23 -17.13 15.92
C PHE A 15 -2.58 -17.53 16.51
N ASN A 16 -3.59 -17.69 15.66
CA ASN A 16 -4.93 -18.03 16.07
C ASN A 16 -5.00 -19.40 16.77
N HIS A 17 -4.26 -20.41 16.30
CA HIS A 17 -4.15 -21.72 16.96
C HIS A 17 -3.51 -21.67 18.35
N ARG A 18 -2.63 -20.69 18.63
CA ARG A 18 -2.03 -20.50 19.97
C ARG A 18 -3.00 -19.84 20.96
N THR A 19 -3.98 -19.10 20.46
CA THR A 19 -4.91 -18.31 21.27
C THR A 19 -6.25 -18.99 21.50
N VAL A 20 -6.55 -20.07 20.78
CA VAL A 20 -7.84 -20.79 20.89
C VAL A 20 -7.70 -22.19 21.48
N ASP A 21 -8.79 -22.69 22.04
CA ASP A 21 -8.89 -24.06 22.54
C ASP A 21 -8.73 -25.07 21.39
N ARG A 22 -7.88 -26.08 21.57
CA ARG A 22 -7.60 -27.12 20.56
C ARG A 22 -8.73 -28.15 20.43
N THR A 23 -9.76 -28.06 21.27
CA THR A 23 -10.93 -28.95 21.26
C THR A 23 -12.15 -28.33 20.55
N LEU A 24 -11.97 -27.19 19.87
CA LEU A 24 -13.01 -26.52 19.11
C LEU A 24 -13.76 -27.47 18.16
N SER A 25 -15.09 -27.47 18.26
CA SER A 25 -15.97 -28.23 17.38
C SER A 25 -17.24 -27.42 17.07
N GLY A 26 -17.99 -27.87 16.06
CA GLY A 26 -19.29 -27.29 15.70
C GLY A 26 -19.24 -25.78 15.42
N SER A 27 -20.14 -25.03 16.05
CA SER A 27 -20.29 -23.57 15.87
C SER A 27 -19.03 -22.78 16.21
N ASN A 28 -18.25 -23.23 17.20
CA ASN A 28 -17.04 -22.51 17.60
C ASN A 28 -15.93 -22.63 16.55
N LEU A 29 -15.86 -23.77 15.85
CA LEU A 29 -14.94 -23.94 14.71
C LEU A 29 -15.37 -23.09 13.50
N ALA A 30 -16.68 -22.98 13.25
CA ALA A 30 -17.21 -22.10 12.20
C ALA A 30 -16.89 -20.62 12.48
N GLN A 31 -17.08 -20.17 13.72
CA GLN A 31 -16.73 -18.82 14.14
C GLN A 31 -15.22 -18.54 13.98
N PHE A 32 -14.38 -19.53 14.30
CA PHE A 32 -12.95 -19.44 14.08
C PHE A 32 -12.61 -19.25 12.59
N GLY A 33 -13.26 -20.02 11.70
CA GLY A 33 -13.09 -19.87 10.25
C GLY A 33 -13.45 -18.46 9.76
N ILE A 34 -14.57 -17.90 10.22
CA ILE A 34 -14.99 -16.53 9.90
C ILE A 34 -13.93 -15.51 10.34
N THR A 35 -13.43 -15.63 11.58
CA THR A 35 -12.40 -14.74 12.12
C THR A 35 -11.09 -14.79 11.33
N ASN A 36 -10.65 -15.97 10.88
CA ASN A 36 -9.45 -16.09 10.02
C ASN A 36 -9.70 -15.44 8.65
N PHE A 37 -10.89 -15.62 8.06
CA PHE A 37 -11.22 -15.05 6.76
C PHE A 37 -11.25 -13.51 6.80
N ILE A 38 -11.86 -12.91 7.83
CA ILE A 38 -11.87 -11.45 8.02
C ILE A 38 -10.43 -10.92 8.14
N GLN A 39 -9.59 -11.55 8.96
CA GLN A 39 -8.20 -11.15 9.10
C GLN A 39 -7.42 -11.26 7.78
N GLY A 40 -7.70 -12.29 6.98
CA GLY A 40 -7.14 -12.42 5.63
C GLY A 40 -7.59 -11.29 4.70
N ALA A 41 -8.88 -10.92 4.74
CA ALA A 41 -9.43 -9.82 3.96
C ALA A 41 -8.82 -8.46 4.37
N GLU A 42 -8.68 -8.21 5.68
CA GLU A 42 -8.00 -7.02 6.22
C GLU A 42 -6.54 -6.96 5.82
N TRP A 43 -5.81 -8.08 5.88
CA TRP A 43 -4.42 -8.16 5.42
C TRP A 43 -4.32 -7.84 3.93
N GLN A 44 -5.21 -8.40 3.11
CA GLN A 44 -5.23 -8.17 1.66
C GLN A 44 -5.55 -6.72 1.32
N ALA A 45 -6.49 -6.08 2.03
CA ALA A 45 -6.80 -4.67 1.84
C ALA A 45 -5.57 -3.77 2.10
N LYS A 46 -4.73 -4.14 3.09
CA LYS A 46 -3.47 -3.44 3.39
C LYS A 46 -2.37 -3.67 2.34
N GLN A 47 -2.53 -4.62 1.42
CA GLN A 47 -1.59 -4.83 0.31
C GLN A 47 -1.86 -3.91 -0.89
N SER A 48 -2.94 -3.12 -0.87
CA SER A 48 -3.16 -2.09 -1.90
C SER A 48 -1.92 -1.21 -2.03
N PRO A 49 -1.39 -1.02 -3.26
CA PRO A 49 -0.28 -0.10 -3.45
C PRO A 49 -0.71 1.36 -3.22
N TRP A 50 -2.02 1.63 -3.38
CA TRP A 50 -2.64 2.93 -3.17
C TRP A 50 -2.89 3.20 -1.70
N VAL A 51 -2.45 4.36 -1.25
CA VAL A 51 -2.53 4.90 0.10
C VAL A 51 -3.39 6.16 0.05
N ARG A 52 -4.34 6.33 0.97
CA ARG A 52 -5.12 7.57 1.06
C ARG A 52 -4.23 8.67 1.60
N ALA A 53 -4.30 9.87 1.03
CA ALA A 53 -3.52 11.01 1.47
C ALA A 53 -3.71 11.29 2.97
N LYS A 54 -4.93 11.15 3.50
CA LYS A 54 -5.24 11.32 4.94
C LYS A 54 -4.64 10.26 5.85
N ASP A 55 -4.45 9.04 5.35
CA ASP A 55 -3.95 7.93 6.18
C ASP A 55 -2.44 8.08 6.36
N ARG A 56 -1.75 8.51 5.29
CA ARG A 56 -0.29 8.73 5.29
C ARG A 56 0.12 9.52 4.05
N LEU A 57 1.05 10.46 4.21
CA LEU A 57 1.68 11.22 3.12
C LEU A 57 2.93 10.51 2.58
N PRO A 58 3.40 10.83 1.36
CA PRO A 58 4.65 10.31 0.82
C PRO A 58 5.84 10.56 1.77
N PRO A 59 6.73 9.58 1.95
CA PRO A 59 7.92 9.77 2.79
C PRO A 59 8.88 10.76 2.13
N VAL A 60 9.48 11.59 2.97
CA VAL A 60 10.53 12.55 2.62
C VAL A 60 11.81 12.11 3.32
N ASP A 61 12.94 12.16 2.63
CA ASP A 61 14.25 11.97 3.27
C ASP A 61 14.59 13.24 4.04
N GLU A 62 14.64 13.15 5.38
CA GLU A 62 14.93 14.31 6.24
C GLU A 62 16.37 14.82 6.08
N ASN A 63 17.24 14.06 5.40
CA ASN A 63 18.60 14.51 5.07
C ASN A 63 18.67 15.17 3.69
N ASP A 64 17.60 15.10 2.89
CA ASP A 64 17.51 15.80 1.63
C ASP A 64 17.09 17.26 1.88
N ILE A 65 17.91 18.18 1.39
CA ILE A 65 17.69 19.62 1.49
C ILE A 65 16.41 20.09 0.78
N SER A 66 15.85 19.27 -0.11
CA SER A 66 14.63 19.59 -0.85
C SER A 66 13.38 19.54 0.05
N GLU A 67 13.40 18.76 1.15
CA GLU A 67 12.21 18.44 1.97
C GLU A 67 11.01 17.94 1.13
N GLN A 68 11.29 17.41 -0.07
CA GLN A 68 10.31 16.85 -1.00
C GLN A 68 10.36 15.32 -1.00
N SER A 69 9.22 14.70 -1.25
CA SER A 69 9.17 13.27 -1.47
C SER A 69 9.76 12.91 -2.83
N ASN A 70 10.15 11.65 -2.99
CA ASN A 70 10.28 11.10 -4.35
C ASN A 70 8.95 11.25 -5.13
N PRO A 71 8.99 11.36 -6.46
CA PRO A 71 7.78 11.40 -7.27
C PRO A 71 6.88 10.19 -7.04
N VAL A 72 5.58 10.44 -6.90
CA VAL A 72 4.54 9.42 -6.69
C VAL A 72 3.42 9.58 -7.71
N LEU A 73 2.70 8.49 -7.99
CA LEU A 73 1.47 8.56 -8.77
C LEU A 73 0.32 8.96 -7.85
N VAL A 74 -0.46 9.95 -8.24
CA VAL A 74 -1.62 10.45 -7.48
C VAL A 74 -2.88 10.39 -8.33
N LYS A 75 -3.91 9.71 -7.82
CA LYS A 75 -5.24 9.65 -8.42
C LYS A 75 -6.16 10.64 -7.70
N ILE A 76 -6.57 11.67 -8.44
CA ILE A 76 -7.38 12.77 -7.92
C ILE A 76 -8.85 12.54 -8.28
N ALA A 77 -9.71 12.41 -7.27
CA ALA A 77 -11.14 12.19 -7.45
C ALA A 77 -11.86 13.45 -7.96
N ALA A 78 -11.38 14.64 -7.57
CA ALA A 78 -12.03 15.91 -7.86
C ALA A 78 -12.00 16.32 -9.34
N LYS A 79 -11.06 15.81 -10.14
CA LYS A 79 -10.85 16.28 -11.52
C LYS A 79 -11.92 15.84 -12.52
N GLY A 80 -12.81 14.89 -12.21
CA GLY A 80 -13.75 14.31 -13.19
C GLY A 80 -13.07 13.54 -14.35
N HIS A 81 -11.78 13.74 -14.54
CA HIS A 81 -10.82 13.02 -15.36
C HIS A 81 -9.99 12.13 -14.43
N TYR A 82 -10.14 10.82 -14.58
CA TYR A 82 -9.53 9.81 -13.70
C TYR A 82 -8.06 9.51 -14.05
N GLU A 83 -7.36 10.45 -14.67
CA GLU A 83 -5.96 10.26 -15.05
C GLU A 83 -5.06 10.50 -13.84
N PRO A 84 -4.17 9.56 -13.51
CA PRO A 84 -3.21 9.74 -12.44
C PRO A 84 -2.14 10.75 -12.85
N GLU A 85 -1.75 11.62 -11.93
CA GLU A 85 -0.70 12.63 -12.09
C GLU A 85 0.59 12.16 -11.38
N ILE A 86 1.75 12.60 -11.86
CA ILE A 86 3.02 12.41 -11.15
C ILE A 86 3.31 13.67 -10.34
N LEU A 87 3.29 13.55 -9.01
CA LEU A 87 3.44 14.67 -8.08
C LEU A 87 4.49 14.35 -7.02
N VAL A 88 4.95 15.40 -6.35
CA VAL A 88 5.79 15.33 -5.15
C VAL A 88 5.06 15.98 -3.99
N TYR A 89 5.28 15.47 -2.78
CA TYR A 89 4.77 16.10 -1.57
C TYR A 89 5.88 16.94 -0.93
N ASN A 90 5.60 18.22 -0.74
CA ASN A 90 6.49 19.17 -0.10
C ASN A 90 6.18 19.24 1.40
N LYS A 91 7.06 18.70 2.23
CA LYS A 91 6.85 18.64 3.68
C LYS A 91 6.96 20.00 4.33
N TYR A 92 7.80 20.90 3.80
CA TYR A 92 8.01 22.23 4.37
C TYR A 92 6.78 23.13 4.22
N TYR A 93 6.19 23.17 3.02
CA TYR A 93 5.00 23.99 2.75
C TYR A 93 3.68 23.24 2.98
N HIS A 94 3.72 21.92 3.23
CA HIS A 94 2.54 21.06 3.35
C HIS A 94 1.62 21.11 2.12
N VAL A 95 2.22 21.16 0.93
CA VAL A 95 1.51 21.22 -0.36
C VAL A 95 1.99 20.11 -1.30
N TRP A 96 1.20 19.90 -2.34
CA TRP A 96 1.56 19.02 -3.44
C TRP A 96 2.05 19.85 -4.61
N ASP A 97 3.20 19.46 -5.17
CA ASP A 97 3.83 20.11 -6.31
C ASP A 97 3.91 19.13 -7.48
N THR A 98 4.05 19.68 -8.67
CA THR A 98 4.45 18.91 -9.85
C THR A 98 5.87 18.38 -9.69
N ALA A 99 6.23 17.35 -10.47
CA ALA A 99 7.58 16.78 -10.43
C ALA A 99 8.69 17.80 -10.78
N ASP A 100 8.36 18.90 -11.45
CA ASP A 100 9.28 19.99 -11.80
C ASP A 100 9.32 21.09 -10.71
N ALA A 101 8.72 20.83 -9.53
CA ALA A 101 8.64 21.72 -8.37
C ALA A 101 7.78 23.00 -8.55
N ASP A 102 6.91 23.04 -9.56
CA ASP A 102 5.85 24.05 -9.64
C ASP A 102 4.62 23.62 -8.83
N ASP A 103 3.96 24.58 -8.16
CA ASP A 103 2.73 24.37 -7.38
C ASP A 103 1.67 23.61 -8.20
N PHE A 104 1.11 22.55 -7.62
CA PHE A 104 0.00 21.85 -8.26
C PHE A 104 -1.31 22.62 -8.04
N TYR A 105 -1.89 23.13 -9.13
CA TYR A 105 -3.06 24.02 -9.09
C TYR A 105 -4.37 23.36 -8.62
N CYS A 106 -4.44 22.04 -8.49
CA CYS A 106 -5.62 21.34 -8.00
C CYS A 106 -5.48 20.92 -6.55
N HIS A 107 -6.53 21.15 -5.75
CA HIS A 107 -6.59 20.67 -4.38
C HIS A 107 -6.65 19.14 -4.35
N ILE A 108 -5.68 18.52 -3.68
CA ILE A 108 -5.70 17.09 -3.38
C ILE A 108 -6.51 16.87 -2.11
N SER A 109 -7.59 16.13 -2.26
CA SER A 109 -8.45 15.74 -1.15
C SER A 109 -7.77 14.70 -0.26
N ASP A 110 -8.12 14.71 1.02
CA ASP A 110 -7.80 13.67 2.00
C ASP A 110 -8.18 12.24 1.53
N ASP A 111 -9.19 12.14 0.67
CA ASP A 111 -9.67 10.88 0.10
C ASP A 111 -8.99 10.49 -1.22
N ASP A 112 -8.13 11.35 -1.77
CA ASP A 112 -7.32 11.02 -2.95
C ASP A 112 -6.25 9.99 -2.59
N LEU A 113 -5.83 9.25 -3.62
CA LEU A 113 -4.96 8.09 -3.46
C LEU A 113 -3.60 8.35 -4.09
N TRP A 114 -2.52 7.98 -3.42
CA TRP A 114 -1.18 7.98 -4.01
C TRP A 114 -0.52 6.61 -3.89
N MET A 115 0.44 6.33 -4.76
CA MET A 115 1.32 5.17 -4.63
C MET A 115 2.74 5.49 -5.09
N PRO A 116 3.77 4.87 -4.47
CA PRO A 116 5.14 5.04 -4.92
C PRO A 116 5.32 4.48 -6.32
N ILE A 117 6.10 5.18 -7.16
CA ILE A 117 6.51 4.68 -8.46
C ILE A 117 7.56 3.58 -8.23
N PRO A 118 7.32 2.34 -8.67
CA PRO A 118 8.27 1.26 -8.44
C PRO A 118 9.54 1.49 -9.26
N SER A 119 10.70 1.21 -8.66
CA SER A 119 11.97 1.22 -9.39
C SER A 119 12.06 0.05 -10.36
N PHE A 120 12.96 0.16 -11.35
CA PHE A 120 13.20 -0.93 -12.30
C PHE A 120 13.57 -2.25 -11.59
N ASP A 121 14.43 -2.21 -10.58
CA ASP A 121 14.82 -3.39 -9.80
C ASP A 121 13.65 -3.99 -9.03
N GLN A 122 12.76 -3.15 -8.47
CA GLN A 122 11.55 -3.62 -7.81
C GLN A 122 10.60 -4.31 -8.80
N ILE A 123 10.48 -3.78 -10.01
CA ILE A 123 9.70 -4.40 -11.09
C ILE A 123 10.31 -5.76 -11.47
N LEU A 124 11.63 -5.84 -11.61
CA LEU A 124 12.32 -7.10 -11.93
C LEU A 124 12.12 -8.16 -10.85
N GLU A 125 12.33 -7.82 -9.58
CA GLU A 125 12.20 -8.78 -8.48
C GLU A 125 10.74 -9.24 -8.33
N ALA A 126 9.77 -8.35 -8.53
CA ALA A 126 8.35 -8.71 -8.51
C ALA A 126 7.94 -9.65 -9.66
N ASN A 127 8.67 -9.67 -10.77
CA ASN A 127 8.38 -10.48 -11.97
C ASN A 127 9.41 -11.60 -12.23
N LYS A 128 10.21 -11.93 -11.22
CA LYS A 128 11.33 -12.88 -11.34
C LYS A 128 10.88 -14.28 -11.78
N ASP A 129 9.71 -14.74 -11.35
CA ASP A 129 9.16 -16.04 -11.72
C ASP A 129 8.76 -16.08 -13.21
N VAL A 130 8.20 -15.00 -13.74
CA VAL A 130 7.88 -14.85 -15.17
C VAL A 130 9.16 -14.92 -16.00
N LEU A 131 10.19 -14.16 -15.59
CA LEU A 131 11.49 -14.14 -16.26
C LEU A 131 12.18 -15.52 -16.26
N GLN A 132 11.99 -16.31 -15.21
CA GLN A 132 12.52 -17.69 -15.14
C GLN A 132 11.80 -18.66 -16.09
N ARG A 133 10.50 -18.45 -16.38
CA ARG A 133 9.71 -19.29 -17.31
C ARG A 133 9.97 -18.97 -18.78
N MET A 134 10.53 -17.81 -19.09
CA MET A 134 10.86 -17.40 -20.45
C MET A 134 12.23 -17.91 -20.94
N LYS A 135 12.98 -18.62 -20.08
CA LYS A 135 14.24 -19.27 -20.42
C LYS A 135 14.00 -20.69 -20.91
#